data_AF-A0A1G5DKB7-F1
#
_entry.id   AF-A0A1G5DKB7-F1
#
_cell.length_a   1.000
_cell.length_b   1.000
_cell.length_c   1.000
_cell.angle_alpha   90.00
_cell.angle_beta   90.00
_cell.angle_gamma   90.00
#
_symmetry.space_group_name_H-M   'P 1'
#
loop_
_entity.id
_entity.type
_entity.pdbx_description
1 polymer ?
#
loop_
_entity_poly.entity_id
_entity_poly.type
_entity_poly.pdbx_seq_one_letter_code
_entity_poly.pdbx_strand_id
1 'polypeptide(L)'
;MAGPAFAPDMELHTPAGTVRLAGLTGTARPLLLDMTEDASVAGELAQWHDQVDVVIAEDRSPAPAATALLLRPDCYVAWASDSPRPDAADLDALRTATQRWFGDAEPPATARKPYERREGR
;
A
#
# COMPACT_ATOMS: atom_id res chain seq x y z
N MET A 1 8.01 -21.80 6.51
CA MET A 1 7.22 -20.55 6.48
C MET A 1 8.22 -19.41 6.45
N ALA A 2 8.27 -18.64 5.36
CA ALA A 2 9.12 -17.46 5.29
C ALA A 2 8.60 -16.43 6.31
N GLY A 3 9.49 -15.86 7.12
CA GLY A 3 9.16 -14.78 8.04
C GLY A 3 8.75 -13.50 7.29
N PRO A 4 8.35 -12.44 8.00
CA PRO A 4 8.00 -11.16 7.37
C PRO A 4 9.20 -10.67 6.54
N ALA A 5 8.95 -10.35 5.28
CA ALA A 5 9.96 -9.86 4.35
C ALA A 5 9.93 -8.34 4.27
N PHE A 6 11.12 -7.74 4.13
CA PHE A 6 11.27 -6.34 3.76
C PHE A 6 11.17 -6.22 2.23
N ALA A 7 10.49 -5.20 1.73
CA ALA A 7 10.43 -4.96 0.29
C ALA A 7 11.81 -4.49 -0.23
N PRO A 8 12.40 -5.13 -1.25
CA PRO A 8 13.64 -4.63 -1.84
C PRO A 8 13.42 -3.21 -2.39
N ASP A 9 14.46 -2.38 -2.43
CA ASP A 9 14.32 -1.07 -3.06
C ASP A 9 14.25 -1.22 -4.59
N MET A 10 13.12 -0.80 -5.16
CA MET A 10 12.77 -0.99 -6.58
C MET A 10 12.86 0.34 -7.33
N GLU A 11 13.21 0.29 -8.61
CA GLU A 11 12.98 1.40 -9.54
C GLU A 11 11.59 1.22 -10.17
N LEU A 12 10.75 2.22 -10.01
CA LEU A 12 9.34 2.19 -10.38
C LEU A 12 9.07 3.26 -11.41
N HIS A 13 8.43 2.89 -12.51
CA HIS A 13 8.03 3.83 -13.56
C HIS A 13 6.58 4.22 -13.36
N THR A 14 6.34 5.47 -12.97
CA THR A 14 4.99 6.02 -12.83
C THR A 14 4.69 6.97 -14.00
N PRO A 15 3.42 7.35 -14.23
CA PRO A 15 3.08 8.40 -15.20
C PRO A 15 3.77 9.74 -14.95
N ALA A 16 4.17 10.02 -13.69
CA ALA A 16 4.88 11.25 -13.32
C ALA A 16 6.41 11.16 -13.49
N GLY A 17 6.93 9.98 -13.84
CA GLY A 17 8.35 9.72 -14.00
C GLY A 17 8.84 8.54 -13.15
N THR A 18 10.14 8.29 -13.22
CA THR A 18 10.81 7.22 -12.48
C THR A 18 11.03 7.62 -11.02
N VAL A 19 10.69 6.73 -10.09
CA VAL A 19 10.87 6.90 -8.64
C VAL A 19 11.49 5.65 -8.01
N ARG A 20 12.11 5.78 -6.83
CA ARG A 20 12.55 4.65 -6.01
C ARG A 20 11.49 4.32 -4.98
N LEU A 21 11.30 3.04 -4.65
CA LEU A 21 10.36 2.62 -3.59
C LEU A 21 10.66 3.31 -2.25
N ALA A 22 11.94 3.43 -1.90
CA ALA A 22 12.38 4.16 -0.70
C ALA A 22 11.91 5.63 -0.68
N GLY A 23 11.73 6.26 -1.85
CA GLY A 23 11.20 7.62 -1.95
C GLY A 23 9.70 7.71 -1.69
N LEU A 24 8.94 6.66 -2.02
CA LEU A 24 7.49 6.61 -1.81
C LEU A 24 7.10 6.36 -0.34
N THR A 25 7.98 5.71 0.42
CA THR A 25 7.72 5.32 1.83
C THR A 25 8.15 6.39 2.84
N GLY A 26 8.67 7.53 2.38
CA GLY A 26 9.16 8.61 3.24
C GLY A 26 8.09 9.31 4.10
N THR A 27 6.80 9.14 3.78
CA THR A 27 5.67 9.69 4.55
C THR A 27 5.31 8.85 5.77
N ALA A 28 5.92 7.67 5.94
CA ALA A 28 5.55 6.68 6.96
C ALA A 28 4.04 6.34 6.94
N ARG A 29 3.42 6.35 5.76
CA ARG A 29 2.05 5.88 5.55
C ARG A 29 2.08 4.47 4.93
N PRO A 30 1.05 3.65 5.20
CA PRO A 30 0.85 2.41 4.45
C PRO A 30 0.79 2.68 2.94
N LEU A 31 1.35 1.79 2.14
CA LEU A 31 1.44 1.95 0.68
C LEU A 31 0.97 0.66 -0.01
N LEU A 32 -0.02 0.77 -0.88
CA LEU A 32 -0.29 -0.22 -1.92
C LEU A 32 0.45 0.19 -3.19
N LEU A 33 1.44 -0.61 -3.59
CA LEU A 33 2.08 -0.51 -4.88
C LEU A 33 1.42 -1.50 -5.85
N ASP A 34 0.75 -0.98 -6.87
CA ASP A 34 0.08 -1.75 -7.92
C ASP A 34 0.90 -1.70 -9.21
N MET A 35 1.39 -2.86 -9.63
CA MET A 35 2.09 -3.09 -10.89
C MET A 35 1.42 -4.21 -11.71
N THR A 36 0.15 -4.48 -11.41
CA THR A 36 -0.68 -5.46 -12.11
C THR A 36 -1.16 -4.91 -13.45
N GLU A 37 -1.59 -5.80 -14.34
CA GLU A 37 -2.25 -5.40 -15.58
C GLU A 37 -3.49 -4.57 -15.28
N ASP A 38 -3.66 -3.47 -16.01
CA ASP A 38 -4.77 -2.52 -15.87
C ASP A 38 -4.96 -1.92 -14.46
N ALA A 39 -3.93 -2.00 -13.60
CA ALA A 39 -4.02 -1.59 -12.18
C ALA A 39 -5.20 -2.26 -11.45
N SER A 40 -5.31 -3.58 -11.64
CA SER A 40 -6.44 -4.39 -11.18
C SER A 40 -6.66 -4.43 -9.67
N VAL A 41 -5.69 -4.01 -8.84
CA VAL A 41 -5.83 -4.02 -7.37
C VAL A 41 -5.99 -2.64 -6.74
N ALA A 42 -5.65 -1.56 -7.46
CA ALA A 42 -5.74 -0.19 -6.95
C ALA A 42 -7.14 0.19 -6.45
N GLY A 43 -8.19 -0.33 -7.11
CA GLY A 43 -9.59 -0.06 -6.76
C GLY A 43 -10.07 -0.76 -5.48
N GLU A 44 -9.40 -1.84 -5.05
CA GLU A 44 -9.84 -2.65 -3.91
C GLU A 44 -9.76 -1.89 -2.59
N LEU A 45 -8.88 -0.90 -2.51
CA LEU A 45 -8.66 -0.11 -1.30
C LEU A 45 -9.33 1.26 -1.31
N ALA A 46 -10.32 1.50 -2.19
CA ALA A 46 -11.01 2.78 -2.30
C ALA A 46 -11.56 3.29 -0.94
N GLN A 47 -12.07 2.39 -0.10
CA GLN A 47 -12.58 2.76 1.23
C GLN A 47 -11.48 3.14 2.24
N TRP A 48 -10.22 2.78 1.99
CA TRP A 48 -9.06 3.14 2.82
C TRP A 48 -8.22 4.28 2.22
N HIS A 49 -8.70 5.00 1.21
CA HIS A 49 -7.90 6.04 0.51
C HIS A 49 -7.28 7.12 1.44
N ASP A 50 -7.95 7.44 2.55
CA ASP A 50 -7.41 8.38 3.55
C ASP A 50 -6.32 7.75 4.45
N GLN A 51 -6.26 6.42 4.50
CA GLN A 51 -5.38 5.63 5.38
C GLN A 51 -4.20 4.99 4.64
N VAL A 52 -4.38 4.58 3.38
CA VAL A 52 -3.41 3.87 2.56
C VAL A 52 -3.14 4.65 1.29
N ASP A 53 -1.87 4.98 1.04
CA ASP A 53 -1.46 5.56 -0.24
C ASP A 53 -1.46 4.47 -1.31
N VAL A 54 -1.96 4.79 -2.51
CA VAL A 54 -1.98 3.87 -3.65
C VAL A 54 -1.12 4.45 -4.76
N VAL A 55 -0.15 3.68 -5.23
CA VAL A 55 0.73 4.04 -6.34
C VAL A 55 0.61 2.99 -7.43
N ILE A 56 0.25 3.45 -8.62
CA ILE A 56 0.27 2.64 -9.84
C ILE A 56 1.61 2.89 -10.53
N ALA A 57 2.35 1.81 -10.81
CA ALA A 57 3.66 1.88 -11.44
C ALA A 57 3.93 0.64 -12.29
N GLU A 58 5.02 0.67 -13.05
CA GLU A 58 5.59 -0.50 -13.71
C GLU A 58 6.95 -0.83 -13.07
N ASP A 59 7.19 -2.11 -12.80
CA ASP A 59 8.54 -2.66 -12.63
C ASP A 59 9.02 -3.22 -13.97
N ARG A 60 10.03 -2.58 -14.56
CA ARG A 60 10.61 -2.98 -15.85
C ARG A 60 11.80 -3.92 -15.73
N SER A 61 12.04 -4.48 -14.54
CA SER A 61 13.04 -5.51 -14.36
C SER A 61 12.72 -6.75 -15.20
N PRO A 62 13.73 -7.51 -15.66
CA PRO A 62 13.50 -8.66 -16.54
C PRO A 62 12.67 -9.80 -15.91
N ALA A 63 12.61 -9.85 -14.57
CA ALA A 63 11.91 -10.87 -13.80
C ALA A 63 11.44 -10.26 -12.47
N PRO A 64 10.33 -9.50 -12.46
CA PRO A 64 9.80 -8.90 -11.25
C PRO A 64 9.35 -9.98 -10.27
N ALA A 65 9.73 -9.85 -9.01
CA ALA A 65 9.40 -10.83 -7.96
C ALA A 65 7.96 -10.71 -7.44
N ALA A 66 7.30 -9.58 -7.71
CA ALA A 66 5.93 -9.29 -7.33
C ALA A 66 5.32 -8.31 -8.33
N THR A 67 4.01 -8.41 -8.51
CA THR A 67 3.17 -7.52 -9.32
C THR A 67 2.32 -6.60 -8.47
N ALA A 68 2.19 -6.88 -7.16
CA ALA A 68 1.60 -5.95 -6.20
C ALA A 68 2.17 -6.15 -4.80
N LEU A 69 2.29 -5.07 -4.04
CA LEU A 69 2.78 -5.07 -2.66
C LEU A 69 1.92 -4.16 -1.78
N LEU A 70 1.47 -4.67 -0.64
CA LEU A 70 0.96 -3.86 0.45
C LEU A 70 2.05 -3.72 1.51
N LEU A 71 2.51 -2.49 1.72
CA LEU A 71 3.57 -2.16 2.65
C LEU A 71 3.01 -1.46 3.87
N ARG A 72 3.55 -1.84 5.02
CA ARG A 72 3.35 -1.14 6.29
C ARG A 72 4.17 0.16 6.33
N PRO A 73 3.84 1.09 7.25
CA PRO A 73 4.65 2.28 7.52
C PRO A 73 6.13 2.03 7.82
N ASP A 74 6.48 0.81 8.26
CA ASP A 74 7.85 0.37 8.55
C ASP A 74 8.49 -0.43 7.41
N CYS A 75 7.91 -0.35 6.20
CA CYS A 75 8.37 -0.98 4.96
C CYS A 75 8.39 -2.53 4.96
N TYR A 76 7.75 -3.16 5.95
CA TYR A 76 7.48 -4.59 5.90
C TYR A 76 6.30 -4.90 4.99
N VAL A 77 6.41 -6.00 4.25
CA VAL A 77 5.35 -6.50 3.38
C VAL A 77 4.23 -7.10 4.25
N ALA A 78 3.04 -6.52 4.16
CA ALA A 78 1.81 -7.03 4.77
C ALA A 78 1.09 -8.05 3.88
N TRP A 79 1.18 -7.87 2.57
CA TRP A 79 0.63 -8.75 1.53
C TRP A 79 1.38 -8.52 0.22
N ALA A 80 1.44 -9.55 -0.63
CA ALA A 80 2.06 -9.49 -1.95
C ALA A 80 1.34 -10.43 -2.92
N SER A 81 1.40 -10.11 -4.21
CA SER A 81 1.02 -10.97 -5.32
C SER A 81 2.14 -10.99 -6.35
N ASP A 82 2.34 -12.13 -7.01
CA ASP A 82 3.17 -12.29 -8.21
C ASP A 82 2.34 -12.50 -9.49
N SER A 83 1.01 -12.60 -9.36
CA SER A 83 0.10 -12.70 -10.49
C SER A 83 -0.11 -11.35 -11.17
N PRO A 84 0.09 -11.23 -12.50
CA PRO A 84 -0.22 -10.01 -13.25
C PRO A 84 -1.71 -9.62 -13.19
N ARG A 85 -2.59 -10.59 -12.91
CA ARG A 85 -4.02 -10.38 -12.70
C ARG A 85 -4.47 -11.23 -11.51
N PRO A 86 -4.42 -10.68 -10.29
CA PRO A 86 -4.81 -11.40 -9.07
C PRO A 86 -6.28 -11.85 -9.15
N ASP A 87 -6.56 -13.04 -8.61
CA ASP A 87 -7.91 -13.60 -8.63
C ASP A 87 -8.75 -13.12 -7.44
N ALA A 88 -10.02 -13.55 -7.37
CA ALA A 88 -10.91 -13.11 -6.30
C ALA A 88 -10.42 -13.49 -4.88
N ALA A 89 -9.68 -14.59 -4.73
CA ALA A 89 -9.11 -15.00 -3.46
C ALA A 89 -7.91 -14.12 -3.08
N ASP A 90 -7.08 -13.73 -4.05
CA ASP A 90 -5.99 -12.78 -3.83
C ASP A 90 -6.52 -11.41 -3.41
N LEU A 91 -7.57 -10.91 -4.07
CA LEU A 91 -8.20 -9.63 -3.71
C LEU A 91 -8.82 -9.68 -2.30
N ASP A 92 -9.37 -10.83 -1.90
CA ASP A 92 -9.88 -11.03 -0.55
C ASP A 92 -8.77 -11.07 0.50
N ALA A 93 -7.64 -11.71 0.17
CA ALA A 93 -6.45 -11.70 1.01
C ALA A 93 -5.88 -10.28 1.16
N LEU A 94 -5.87 -9.47 0.10
CA LEU A 94 -5.49 -8.05 0.15
C LEU A 94 -6.37 -7.28 1.13
N ARG A 95 -7.71 -7.37 0.99
CA ARG A 95 -8.65 -6.68 1.90
C ARG A 95 -8.51 -7.14 3.34
N THR A 96 -8.35 -8.44 3.56
CA THR A 96 -8.13 -9.04 4.89
C THR A 96 -6.83 -8.53 5.51
N ALA A 97 -5.75 -8.44 4.73
CA ALA A 97 -4.48 -7.91 5.19
C ALA A 97 -4.60 -6.42 5.55
N THR A 98 -5.26 -5.62 4.71
CA THR A 98 -5.52 -4.19 4.97
C THR A 98 -6.29 -4.01 6.28
N GLN A 99 -7.38 -4.75 6.50
CA GLN A 99 -8.15 -4.71 7.75
C GLN A 99 -7.31 -5.11 8.96
N ARG A 100 -6.52 -6.18 8.83
CA ARG A 100 -5.68 -6.69 9.91
C ARG A 100 -4.63 -5.68 10.37
N TRP A 101 -4.01 -4.96 9.43
CA TRP A 101 -2.88 -4.09 9.72
C TRP A 101 -3.27 -2.63 9.96
N PHE A 102 -4.34 -2.16 9.31
CA PHE A 102 -4.73 -0.75 9.30
C PHE A 102 -6.13 -0.51 9.86
N GLY A 103 -6.85 -1.58 10.24
CA GLY A 103 -8.20 -1.50 10.78
C GLY A 103 -9.26 -1.33 9.71
N ASP A 104 -10.50 -1.11 10.17
CA ASP A 104 -11.62 -0.85 9.28
C ASP A 104 -11.43 0.46 8.50
N ALA A 105 -12.10 0.56 7.36
CA ALA A 105 -12.20 1.81 6.64
C ALA A 105 -12.86 2.86 7.54
N GLU A 106 -12.10 3.84 8.00
CA GLU A 106 -12.64 4.93 8.80
C GLU A 106 -13.60 5.71 7.87
N PRO A 107 -14.86 5.94 8.27
CA PRO A 107 -15.74 6.82 7.51
C PRO A 107 -15.06 8.19 7.39
N PRO A 108 -15.28 8.92 6.28
CA PRO A 108 -14.61 10.19 6.03
C PRO A 108 -14.74 11.09 7.26
N ALA A 109 -13.60 11.56 7.77
CA ALA A 109 -13.53 12.18 9.08
C ALA A 109 -14.46 13.40 9.16
N THR A 110 -15.62 13.25 9.81
CA THR A 110 -16.30 14.41 10.39
C THR A 110 -15.40 14.94 11.51
N ALA A 111 -14.69 16.03 11.21
CA ALA A 111 -13.89 16.86 12.11
C ALA A 111 -13.74 16.29 13.53
N ARG A 112 -12.75 15.41 13.72
CA ARG A 112 -12.32 15.03 15.07
C ARG A 112 -11.87 16.33 15.74
N LYS A 113 -12.60 16.78 16.77
CA LYS A 113 -12.27 18.01 17.50
C LYS A 113 -10.79 17.94 17.92
N PRO A 114 -9.95 18.94 17.58
CA PRO A 114 -8.58 18.93 18.03
C PRO A 114 -8.56 18.86 19.55
N TYR A 115 -7.64 18.05 20.09
CA TYR A 115 -7.44 17.95 21.52
C TYR A 115 -7.16 19.36 22.06
N GLU A 116 -7.98 19.85 22.98
CA GLU A 116 -7.71 21.10 23.67
C GLU A 116 -6.49 20.87 24.57
N ARG A 117 -5.35 21.44 24.17
CA ARG A 117 -4.18 21.58 25.03
C ARG A 117 -4.65 22.32 26.29
N ARG A 118 -4.71 21.63 27.43
CA ARG A 118 -4.90 22.28 28.72
C ARG A 118 -3.62 23.04 29.04
N GLU A 119 -3.63 24.34 28.79
CA GLU A 119 -2.64 25.29 29.30
C GLU A 119 -2.73 25.26 30.84
N GLY A 120 -1.74 24.63 31.48
CA GLY A 120 -1.57 24.58 32.92
C GLY A 120 -0.82 25.83 33.40
N ARG A 121 -1.41 26.48 34.40
CA ARG A 121 -0.98 27.69 35.13
C ARG A 121 0.43 27.61 35.70
#